data_AF-A0A3D2TGE0-F1
#
_entry.id   AF-A0A3D2TGE0-F1
#
_cell.length_a   1.000
_cell.length_b   1.000
_cell.length_c   1.000
_cell.angle_alpha   90.00
_cell.angle_beta   90.00
_cell.angle_gamma   90.00
#
_symmetry.space_group_name_H-M   'P 1'
#
loop_
_entity.id
_entity.type
_entity.pdbx_description
1 polymer ?
#
loop_
_entity_poly.entity_id
_entity_poly.type
_entity_poly.pdbx_seq_one_letter_code
_entity_poly.pdbx_strand_id
1 'polypeptide(L)'
;PGRVYSTDALAVGKAKTLEGQSVSMAVQGGAAMVNNAELVSTDLDASNGVIHVIDTVIMPPANKQAAMMPHQMIETAIQEGAPLFNAGHPSECAKVYMTTARNLLAMEEHGMSTSVTQTLQTAVDKAEQCSCSNSQAWTLRHALDSTYKSMQVTVR
;
A
#
# COMPACT_ATOMS: atom_id res chain seq x y z
N PRO A 1 -25.11 3.05 -7.24
CA PRO A 1 -25.13 1.73 -7.92
C PRO A 1 -25.98 1.76 -9.19
N GLY A 2 -25.38 1.43 -10.33
CA GLY A 2 -26.05 1.40 -11.63
C GLY A 2 -25.68 0.11 -12.38
N ARG A 3 -26.52 -0.28 -13.34
CA ARG A 3 -26.22 -1.38 -14.27
C ARG A 3 -25.14 -0.89 -15.23
N VAL A 4 -24.01 -1.58 -15.26
CA VAL A 4 -22.87 -1.26 -16.14
C VAL A 4 -22.55 -2.51 -16.94
N TYR A 5 -22.85 -2.45 -18.23
CA TYR A 5 -22.52 -3.50 -19.19
C TYR A 5 -21.07 -3.35 -19.65
N SER A 6 -20.49 -4.45 -20.12
CA SER A 6 -19.08 -4.55 -20.49
C SER A 6 -18.68 -3.52 -21.54
N THR A 7 -19.55 -3.22 -22.49
CA THR A 7 -19.36 -2.18 -23.52
C THR A 7 -19.19 -0.79 -22.92
N ASP A 8 -20.02 -0.42 -21.96
CA ASP A 8 -19.98 0.89 -21.30
C ASP A 8 -18.77 0.97 -20.37
N ALA A 9 -18.49 -0.14 -19.68
CA ALA A 9 -17.34 -0.28 -18.79
C ALA A 9 -16.03 -0.08 -19.58
N LEU A 10 -15.89 -0.74 -20.73
CA LEU A 10 -14.72 -0.61 -21.62
C LEU A 10 -14.62 0.79 -22.24
N ALA A 11 -15.75 1.44 -22.56
CA ALA A 11 -15.76 2.80 -23.10
C ALA A 11 -15.24 3.84 -22.08
N VAL A 12 -15.54 3.66 -20.79
CA VAL A 12 -15.05 4.53 -19.71
C VAL A 12 -13.62 4.18 -19.31
N GLY A 13 -13.25 2.90 -19.36
CA GLY A 13 -11.90 2.40 -19.10
C GLY A 13 -11.47 2.43 -17.62
N LYS A 14 -12.23 3.06 -16.72
CA LYS A 14 -12.00 3.03 -15.27
C LYS A 14 -13.32 3.09 -14.49
N ALA A 15 -13.39 2.41 -13.36
CA ALA A 15 -14.54 2.42 -12.46
C ALA A 15 -14.10 2.54 -11.01
N LYS A 16 -14.83 3.33 -10.21
CA LYS A 16 -14.61 3.46 -8.76
C LYS A 16 -15.34 2.35 -8.02
N THR A 17 -14.62 1.64 -7.15
CA THR A 17 -15.17 0.59 -6.28
C THR A 17 -15.87 1.19 -5.07
N LEU A 18 -16.65 0.37 -4.36
CA LEU A 18 -17.32 0.78 -3.13
C LEU A 18 -16.31 1.19 -2.04
N GLU A 19 -15.17 0.49 -1.98
CA GLU A 19 -14.02 0.80 -1.12
C GLU A 19 -13.25 2.07 -1.54
N GLY A 20 -13.71 2.77 -2.59
CA GLY A 20 -13.20 4.06 -3.01
C GLY A 20 -11.99 4.03 -3.94
N GLN A 21 -11.32 2.88 -4.07
CA GLN A 21 -10.24 2.67 -5.04
C GLN A 21 -10.80 2.49 -6.46
N SER A 22 -9.98 2.72 -7.49
CA SER A 22 -10.43 2.54 -8.89
C SER A 22 -9.84 1.27 -9.49
N VAL A 23 -10.63 0.58 -10.31
CA VAL A 23 -10.19 -0.49 -11.21
C VAL A 23 -10.13 0.05 -12.63
N SER A 24 -9.16 -0.43 -13.42
CA SER A 24 -9.05 -0.13 -14.85
C SER A 24 -9.63 -1.26 -15.68
N MET A 25 -10.24 -0.90 -16.80
CA MET A 25 -10.81 -1.82 -17.78
C MET A 25 -10.13 -1.57 -19.12
N ALA A 26 -9.65 -2.62 -19.76
CA ALA A 26 -8.97 -2.51 -21.04
C ALA A 26 -9.16 -3.78 -21.85
N VAL A 27 -8.93 -3.70 -23.17
CA VAL A 27 -8.79 -4.90 -24.00
C VAL A 27 -7.31 -5.15 -24.21
N GLN A 28 -6.83 -6.34 -23.84
CA GLN A 28 -5.44 -6.76 -24.03
C GLN A 28 -5.41 -8.12 -24.73
N GLY A 29 -4.69 -8.23 -25.84
CA GLY A 29 -4.59 -9.49 -26.58
C GLY A 29 -5.92 -10.03 -27.14
N GLY A 30 -6.96 -9.18 -27.24
CA GLY A 30 -8.30 -9.58 -27.65
C GLY A 30 -9.23 -9.98 -26.51
N ALA A 31 -8.73 -10.05 -25.27
CA ALA A 31 -9.52 -10.32 -24.08
C ALA A 31 -9.86 -9.03 -23.32
N ALA A 32 -11.06 -8.96 -22.75
CA ALA A 32 -11.44 -7.87 -21.85
C ALA A 32 -10.85 -8.11 -20.46
N MET A 33 -10.18 -7.10 -19.92
CA MET A 33 -9.41 -7.16 -18.68
C MET A 33 -9.99 -6.17 -17.68
N VAL A 34 -10.09 -6.57 -16.42
CA VAL A 34 -10.21 -5.66 -15.27
C VAL A 34 -8.92 -5.77 -14.47
N ASN A 35 -8.13 -4.70 -14.46
CA ASN A 35 -6.73 -4.70 -14.00
C ASN A 35 -5.93 -5.81 -14.70
N ASN A 36 -5.61 -6.90 -14.00
CA ASN A 36 -4.86 -8.06 -14.50
C ASN A 36 -5.70 -9.34 -14.50
N ALA A 37 -7.02 -9.22 -14.39
CA ALA A 37 -7.96 -10.34 -14.39
C ALA A 37 -8.77 -10.35 -15.69
N GLU A 38 -8.90 -11.52 -16.31
CA GLU A 38 -9.65 -11.73 -17.54
C GLU A 38 -11.14 -11.87 -17.27
N LEU A 39 -11.95 -11.18 -18.06
CA LEU A 39 -13.41 -11.31 -18.03
C LEU A 39 -13.78 -12.56 -18.83
N VAL A 40 -14.03 -13.65 -18.10
CA VAL A 40 -14.41 -14.96 -18.67
C VAL A 40 -15.86 -14.97 -19.13
N SER A 41 -16.73 -14.25 -18.41
CA SER A 41 -18.14 -14.09 -18.77
C SER A 41 -18.60 -12.70 -18.37
N THR A 42 -19.35 -12.03 -19.24
CA THR A 42 -19.79 -10.66 -19.03
C THR A 42 -21.30 -10.55 -19.15
N ASP A 43 -21.85 -9.45 -18.64
CA ASP A 43 -23.22 -9.05 -18.89
C ASP A 43 -24.29 -10.02 -18.36
N LEU A 44 -24.02 -10.68 -17.23
CA LEU A 44 -24.99 -11.54 -16.56
C LEU A 44 -25.97 -10.69 -15.74
N ASP A 45 -27.24 -10.66 -16.16
CA ASP A 45 -28.27 -9.92 -15.46
C ASP A 45 -28.58 -10.52 -14.07
N ALA A 46 -28.49 -9.67 -13.05
CA ALA A 46 -28.94 -9.95 -11.70
C ALA A 46 -30.12 -9.03 -11.34
N SER A 47 -30.86 -9.38 -10.28
CA SER A 47 -32.01 -8.58 -9.80
C SER A 47 -31.61 -7.15 -9.40
N ASN A 48 -30.36 -6.96 -8.97
CA ASN A 48 -29.83 -5.71 -8.45
C ASN A 48 -28.65 -5.12 -9.26
N GLY A 49 -28.29 -5.71 -10.39
CA GLY A 49 -27.12 -5.26 -11.16
C GLY A 49 -26.74 -6.18 -12.31
N VAL A 50 -25.47 -6.11 -12.69
CA VAL A 50 -24.86 -6.93 -13.73
C VAL A 50 -23.62 -7.59 -13.13
N ILE A 51 -23.46 -8.89 -13.36
CA ILE A 51 -22.30 -9.67 -12.91
C ILE A 51 -21.35 -9.87 -14.08
N HIS A 52 -20.07 -9.65 -13.81
CA HIS A 52 -18.96 -10.01 -14.70
C HIS A 52 -18.09 -11.03 -13.97
N VAL A 53 -17.86 -12.18 -14.58
CA VAL A 53 -17.06 -13.28 -14.06
C VAL A 53 -15.61 -13.07 -14.49
N ILE A 54 -14.70 -13.19 -13.54
CA ILE A 54 -13.26 -13.05 -13.77
C ILE A 54 -12.51 -14.34 -13.42
N ASP A 55 -11.38 -14.55 -14.08
CA ASP A 55 -10.53 -15.75 -13.88
C ASP A 55 -9.60 -15.63 -12.65
N THR A 56 -9.27 -14.40 -12.27
CA THR A 56 -8.24 -14.08 -11.28
C THR A 56 -8.82 -13.19 -10.19
N VAL A 57 -8.45 -13.46 -8.94
CA VAL A 57 -8.82 -12.61 -7.81
C VAL A 57 -8.22 -11.22 -8.00
N ILE A 58 -9.09 -10.20 -8.05
CA ILE A 58 -8.64 -8.80 -7.97
C ILE A 58 -8.18 -8.55 -6.56
N MET A 59 -6.87 -8.53 -6.39
CA MET A 59 -6.28 -7.99 -5.18
C MET A 59 -6.61 -6.49 -5.16
N PRO A 60 -7.10 -5.94 -4.03
CA PRO A 60 -7.09 -4.50 -3.84
C PRO A 60 -5.69 -4.01 -4.24
N PRO A 61 -5.54 -2.87 -4.94
CA PRO A 61 -4.22 -2.26 -5.03
C PRO A 61 -3.76 -2.10 -3.59
N ALA A 62 -2.88 -3.01 -3.18
CA ALA A 62 -2.23 -3.00 -1.89
C ALA A 62 -1.74 -1.56 -1.82
N ASN A 63 -2.24 -0.77 -0.84
CA ASN A 63 -1.90 0.66 -0.68
C ASN A 63 -0.53 0.86 -1.26
N LYS A 64 -0.27 1.69 -2.29
CA LYS A 64 0.96 1.64 -3.13
C LYS A 64 2.25 1.21 -2.40
N GLN A 65 2.38 1.60 -1.14
CA GLN A 65 3.14 0.97 -0.06
C GLN A 65 3.36 -0.57 -0.18
N ALA A 66 2.36 -1.45 -0.19
CA ALA A 66 2.51 -2.92 -0.12
C ALA A 66 2.99 -3.61 -1.42
N ALA A 67 3.03 -2.89 -2.56
CA ALA A 67 3.76 -3.35 -3.75
C ALA A 67 5.25 -2.95 -3.74
N MET A 68 5.66 -2.11 -2.79
CA MET A 68 7.05 -1.74 -2.59
C MET A 68 7.72 -2.78 -1.70
N MET A 69 8.91 -3.22 -2.10
CA MET A 69 9.76 -4.01 -1.20
C MET A 69 9.97 -3.23 0.10
N PRO A 70 10.13 -3.89 1.26
CA PRO A 70 10.37 -3.22 2.55
C PRO A 70 11.45 -2.13 2.49
N HIS A 71 12.50 -2.34 1.70
CA HIS A 71 13.55 -1.36 1.43
C HIS A 71 13.04 -0.07 0.76
N GLN A 72 12.21 -0.19 -0.27
CA GLN A 72 11.65 0.93 -1.02
C GLN A 72 10.63 1.72 -0.19
N MET A 73 9.85 1.03 0.66
CA MET A 73 8.97 1.70 1.62
C MET A 73 9.75 2.65 2.53
N ILE A 74 10.87 2.19 3.08
CA ILE A 74 11.72 2.99 3.97
C ILE A 74 12.32 4.17 3.22
N GLU A 75 12.88 3.93 2.03
CA GLU A 75 13.47 5.00 1.22
C GLU A 75 12.46 6.09 0.89
N THR A 76 11.24 5.72 0.50
CA THR A 76 10.17 6.67 0.19
C THR A 76 9.74 7.47 1.41
N ALA A 77 9.56 6.79 2.56
CA ALA A 77 9.21 7.46 3.80
C ALA A 77 10.26 8.50 4.21
N ILE A 78 11.55 8.18 3.99
CA ILE A 78 12.67 9.09 4.24
C ILE A 78 12.62 10.31 3.31
N GLN A 79 12.40 10.08 2.01
CA GLN A 79 12.32 11.15 1.00
C GLN A 79 11.15 12.10 1.24
N GLU A 80 10.01 11.59 1.70
CA GLU A 80 8.81 12.40 1.98
C GLU A 80 8.86 13.03 3.39
N GLY A 81 9.31 12.28 4.39
CA GLY A 81 9.28 12.69 5.80
C GLY A 81 10.37 13.69 6.17
N ALA A 82 11.60 13.57 5.62
CA ALA A 82 12.70 14.45 6.00
C ALA A 82 12.48 15.93 5.61
N PRO A 83 11.97 16.25 4.40
CA PRO A 83 11.60 17.62 4.06
C PRO A 83 10.53 18.21 4.98
N LEU A 84 9.51 17.43 5.37
CA LEU A 84 8.47 17.87 6.30
C LEU A 84 9.07 18.25 7.66
N PHE A 85 10.00 17.46 8.18
CA PHE A 85 10.70 17.78 9.41
C PHE A 85 11.48 19.09 9.30
N ASN A 86 12.28 19.22 8.23
CA ASN A 86 13.11 20.41 8.00
C ASN A 86 12.28 21.68 7.75
N ALA A 87 11.05 21.52 7.23
CA ALA A 87 10.09 22.60 7.04
C ALA A 87 9.35 22.99 8.34
N GLY A 88 9.62 22.33 9.47
CA GLY A 88 8.97 22.63 10.75
C GLY A 88 7.65 21.90 10.97
N HIS A 89 7.39 20.81 10.23
CA HIS A 89 6.20 19.95 10.37
C HIS A 89 6.55 18.57 10.99
N PRO A 90 7.06 18.51 12.23
CA PRO A 90 7.49 17.24 12.83
C PRO A 90 6.34 16.28 13.10
N SER A 91 5.11 16.78 13.31
CA SER A 91 3.93 15.93 13.49
C SER A 91 3.57 15.17 12.20
N GLU A 92 3.64 15.84 11.05
CA GLU A 92 3.38 15.23 9.75
C GLU A 92 4.49 14.25 9.39
N CYS A 93 5.75 14.63 9.62
CA CYS A 93 6.91 13.74 9.50
C CYS A 93 6.74 12.46 10.35
N ALA A 94 6.38 12.61 11.63
CA ALA A 94 6.15 11.48 12.52
C ALA A 94 5.03 10.55 12.00
N LYS A 95 3.95 11.11 11.44
CA LYS A 95 2.88 10.31 10.82
C LYS A 95 3.39 9.50 9.62
N VAL A 96 4.16 10.12 8.72
CA VAL A 96 4.75 9.43 7.57
C VAL A 96 5.61 8.25 8.03
N TYR A 97 6.52 8.47 9.00
CA TYR A 97 7.37 7.40 9.51
C TYR A 97 6.57 6.32 10.27
N MET A 98 5.56 6.71 11.04
CA MET A 98 4.71 5.78 11.80
C MET A 98 3.91 4.87 10.88
N THR A 99 3.27 5.45 9.86
CA THR A 99 2.51 4.67 8.86
C THR A 99 3.41 3.67 8.15
N THR A 100 4.61 4.08 7.76
CA THR A 100 5.59 3.17 7.14
C THR A 100 6.00 2.06 8.10
N ALA A 101 6.31 2.37 9.36
CA ALA A 101 6.69 1.35 10.35
C ALA A 101 5.58 0.32 10.58
N ARG A 102 4.31 0.76 10.68
CA ARG A 102 3.16 -0.15 10.83
C ARG A 102 2.91 -0.99 9.58
N ASN A 103 3.05 -0.41 8.40
CA ASN A 103 2.92 -1.15 7.13
C ASN A 103 4.00 -2.24 7.04
N LEU A 104 5.25 -1.93 7.41
CA LEU A 104 6.33 -2.90 7.46
C LEU A 104 6.02 -4.04 8.44
N LEU A 105 5.49 -3.73 9.63
CA LEU A 105 5.10 -4.75 10.62
C LEU A 105 3.94 -5.64 10.12
N ALA A 106 3.03 -5.10 9.30
CA ALA A 106 1.93 -5.85 8.72
C ALA A 106 2.35 -6.74 7.53
N MET A 107 3.58 -6.60 7.01
CA MET A 107 4.13 -7.48 5.97
C MET A 107 4.71 -8.75 6.60
N GLU A 108 3.85 -9.60 7.19
CA GLU A 108 4.27 -10.79 7.96
C GLU A 108 4.86 -11.93 7.10
N GLU A 109 4.66 -11.97 5.78
CA GLU A 109 4.83 -13.22 5.01
C GLU A 109 6.18 -13.44 4.30
N HIS A 110 7.11 -12.47 4.27
CA HIS A 110 8.31 -12.59 3.41
C HIS A 110 9.68 -12.40 4.10
N GLY A 111 9.80 -12.80 5.36
CA GLY A 111 11.12 -13.08 5.94
C GLY A 111 11.88 -11.86 6.49
N MET A 112 11.18 -10.86 7.02
CA MET A 112 11.84 -9.92 7.92
C MET A 112 12.29 -10.65 9.18
N SER A 113 13.58 -10.52 9.52
CA SER A 113 14.16 -11.12 10.73
C SER A 113 13.38 -10.67 11.96
N THR A 114 13.13 -11.60 12.89
CA THR A 114 12.48 -11.32 14.19
C THR A 114 13.13 -10.15 14.94
N SER A 115 14.44 -9.94 14.76
CA SER A 115 15.14 -8.80 15.36
C SER A 115 14.70 -7.46 14.77
N VAL A 116 14.40 -7.42 13.47
CA VAL A 116 13.96 -6.22 12.76
C VAL A 116 12.53 -5.85 13.13
N THR A 117 11.62 -6.83 13.15
CA THR A 117 10.23 -6.61 13.58
C THR A 117 10.17 -6.19 15.04
N GLN A 118 10.96 -6.80 15.93
CA GLN A 118 11.06 -6.38 17.33
C GLN A 118 11.56 -4.94 17.48
N THR A 119 12.55 -4.54 16.68
CA THR A 119 13.11 -3.18 16.68
C THR A 119 12.07 -2.16 16.24
N LEU A 120 11.34 -2.45 15.16
CA LEU A 120 10.26 -1.59 14.65
C LEU A 120 9.11 -1.49 15.66
N GLN A 121 8.67 -2.61 16.23
CA GLN A 121 7.59 -2.62 17.21
C GLN A 121 7.94 -1.79 18.45
N THR A 122 9.15 -1.98 18.99
CA THR A 122 9.64 -1.21 20.15
C THR A 122 9.68 0.30 19.85
N ALA A 123 10.06 0.68 18.63
CA ALA A 123 10.11 2.07 18.23
C ALA A 123 8.72 2.69 18.05
N VAL A 124 7.76 1.93 17.51
CA VAL A 124 6.35 2.33 17.40
C VAL A 124 5.79 2.58 18.81
N ASP A 125 5.93 1.61 19.72
CA ASP A 125 5.43 1.73 21.10
C ASP A 125 6.02 2.95 21.82
N LYS A 126 7.34 3.16 21.68
CA LYS A 126 8.03 4.31 22.28
C LYS A 126 7.59 5.65 21.67
N ALA A 127 7.33 5.69 20.36
CA ALA A 127 6.83 6.88 19.70
C ALA A 127 5.38 7.20 20.12
N GLU A 128 4.52 6.21 20.29
CA GLU A 128 3.15 6.40 20.78
C GLU A 128 3.11 6.96 22.21
N GLN A 129 4.05 6.53 23.06
CA GLN A 129 4.17 7.01 24.44
C GLN A 129 4.80 8.41 24.54
N CYS A 130 5.35 8.94 23.44
CA CYS A 130 6.02 10.23 23.46
C CYS A 130 5.05 11.37 23.09
N SER A 131 4.98 12.40 23.93
CA SER A 131 4.11 13.57 23.71
C SER A 131 4.69 14.63 22.76
N CYS A 132 5.95 14.48 22.33
CA CYS A 132 6.65 15.45 21.50
C CYS A 132 6.86 14.91 20.07
N SER A 133 6.30 15.61 19.08
CA SER A 133 6.41 15.21 17.67
C SER A 133 7.86 15.15 17.16
N ASN A 134 8.77 15.97 17.70
CA ASN A 134 10.20 15.89 17.35
C ASN A 134 10.80 14.53 17.78
N SER A 135 10.55 14.15 19.03
CA SER A 135 11.04 12.89 19.59
C SER A 135 10.40 11.69 18.90
N GLN A 136 9.12 11.78 18.53
CA GLN A 136 8.43 10.75 17.73
C GLN A 136 9.11 10.56 16.38
N ALA A 137 9.30 11.65 15.63
CA ALA A 137 9.92 11.61 14.30
C ALA A 137 11.34 11.03 14.37
N TRP A 138 12.17 11.46 15.31
CA TRP A 138 13.53 10.93 15.48
C TRP A 138 13.56 9.47 15.91
N THR A 139 12.68 9.06 16.83
CA THR A 139 12.59 7.65 17.27
C THR A 139 12.25 6.74 16.10
N LEU A 140 11.23 7.11 15.32
CA LEU A 140 10.81 6.34 14.15
C LEU A 140 11.86 6.38 13.05
N ARG A 141 12.51 7.52 12.83
CA ARG A 141 13.60 7.66 11.85
C ARG A 141 14.74 6.70 12.13
N HIS A 142 15.22 6.63 13.38
CA HIS A 142 16.28 5.71 13.77
C HIS A 142 15.89 4.25 13.56
N ALA A 143 14.64 3.89 13.84
CA ALA A 143 14.15 2.54 13.62
C ALA A 143 14.10 2.17 12.12
N LEU A 144 13.62 3.09 11.27
CA LEU A 144 13.61 2.91 9.82
C LEU A 144 15.04 2.78 9.26
N ASP A 145 15.97 3.64 9.67
CA ASP A 145 17.38 3.56 9.25
C ASP A 145 18.06 2.27 9.72
N SER A 146 17.78 1.80 10.94
CA SER A 146 18.29 0.54 11.46
C SER A 146 17.76 -0.65 10.65
N THR A 147 16.47 -0.63 10.33
CA THR A 147 15.78 -1.65 9.54
C THR A 147 16.29 -1.65 8.09
N TYR A 148 16.57 -0.48 7.52
CA TYR A 148 17.17 -0.36 6.20
C TYR A 148 18.58 -0.98 6.14
N LYS A 149 19.41 -0.71 7.15
CA LYS A 149 20.76 -1.26 7.26
C LYS A 149 20.75 -2.77 7.43
N SER A 150 19.87 -3.32 8.26
CA SER A 150 19.79 -4.78 8.45
C SER A 150 19.41 -5.50 7.16
N MET A 151 18.52 -4.93 6.34
CA MET A 151 18.14 -5.49 5.05
C MET A 151 19.29 -5.47 4.02
N GLN A 152 20.16 -4.45 4.03
CA GLN A 152 21.31 -4.40 3.12
C GLN A 152 22.39 -5.43 3.44
N VAL A 153 22.50 -5.87 4.70
CA VAL A 153 23.50 -6.86 5.13
C VAL A 153 23.12 -8.28 4.69
N THR A 154 21.83 -8.58 4.52
CA THR A 154 21.32 -9.91 4.11
C THR A 154 21.53 -10.23 2.62
N VAL A 155 21.93 -9.27 1.79
CA VAL A 155 22.14 -9.44 0.33
C VAL A 155 23.62 -9.76 -0.02
N ARG A 156 24.40 -10.30 0.92
CA ARG A 156 25.78 -10.77 0.70
C ARG A 156 25.90 -12.26 0.95
#